data_AF-A0AAE3J9J2-F1
#
_entry.id   AF-A0AAE3J9J2-F1
#
_cell.length_a   1.000
_cell.length_b   1.000
_cell.length_c   1.000
_cell.angle_alpha   90.00
_cell.angle_beta   90.00
_cell.angle_gamma   90.00
#
_symmetry.space_group_name_H-M   'P 1'
#
loop_
_entity.id
_entity.type
_entity.pdbx_description
1 polymer ?
#
loop_
_entity_poly.entity_id
_entity_poly.type
_entity_poly.pdbx_seq_one_letter_code
_entity_poly.pdbx_strand_id
1 'polypeptide(L)'
;MLTNLTEGYDCINNYIGKETYSYNAWGQLVNYNNDVGETASYTYYSDGLRASKTIGDNTTKYYYDGDNVINETLNNNNYATNVMGVNGYVSRRQNGTTGYLFKDAHGDVLSIYTSTSNKAADYTYDAWGEIQTKNESSSFENNPLRYYGQYYDYESGMTYLRARYYDSSIRRFISEDQFWNVDNMIYGDEQKTINYAVEYGYKTYYDRRRNLGRKYILVSWIRWTFANR
;
A
#
# COMPACT_ATOMS: atom_id res chain seq x y z
N MET A 1 20.35 -7.58 -2.60
CA MET A 1 18.89 -7.60 -2.80
C MET A 1 18.38 -8.90 -2.23
N LEU A 2 17.33 -8.84 -1.42
CA LEU A 2 16.60 -10.04 -1.01
C LEU A 2 15.49 -10.26 -2.02
N THR A 3 15.37 -11.49 -2.54
CA THR A 3 14.33 -11.91 -3.47
C THR A 3 13.43 -12.92 -2.80
N ASN A 4 12.14 -12.62 -2.69
CA ASN A 4 11.14 -13.57 -2.19
C ASN A 4 10.34 -14.11 -3.38
N LEU A 5 10.10 -15.42 -3.38
CA LEU A 5 9.31 -16.14 -4.37
C LEU A 5 8.02 -16.61 -3.70
N THR A 6 6.88 -16.34 -4.30
CA THR A 6 5.59 -16.91 -3.88
C THR A 6 4.95 -17.60 -5.07
N GLU A 7 4.55 -18.86 -4.90
CA GLU A 7 3.79 -19.61 -5.89
C GLU A 7 2.31 -19.44 -5.60
N GLY A 8 1.54 -18.90 -6.56
CA GLY A 8 0.10 -18.71 -6.45
C GLY A 8 -0.66 -19.92 -6.96
N TYR A 9 -1.63 -20.42 -6.18
CA TYR A 9 -2.57 -21.47 -6.58
C TYR A 9 -4.01 -21.02 -6.33
N ASP A 10 -4.92 -21.29 -7.29
CA ASP A 10 -6.35 -21.00 -7.15
C ASP A 10 -7.01 -21.97 -6.16
N CYS A 11 -8.23 -21.67 -5.73
CA CYS A 11 -9.07 -22.51 -4.86
C CYS A 11 -9.34 -23.93 -5.38
N ILE A 12 -8.97 -24.22 -6.63
CA ILE A 12 -8.99 -25.56 -7.25
C ILE A 12 -7.59 -26.11 -7.60
N ASN A 13 -6.52 -25.55 -7.02
CA ASN A 13 -5.11 -25.90 -7.21
C ASN A 13 -4.56 -25.71 -8.63
N ASN A 14 -5.11 -24.77 -9.41
CA ASN A 14 -4.47 -24.33 -10.66
C ASN A 14 -3.31 -23.38 -10.36
N TYR A 15 -2.16 -23.56 -11.02
CA TYR A 15 -1.04 -22.62 -10.96
C TYR A 15 -1.44 -21.28 -11.56
N ILE A 16 -1.45 -20.22 -10.74
CA ILE A 16 -1.85 -18.86 -11.17
C ILE A 16 -0.61 -18.05 -11.62
N GLY A 17 0.59 -18.57 -11.38
CA GLY A 17 1.85 -17.90 -11.70
C GLY A 17 2.73 -17.75 -10.47
N LYS A 18 4.02 -17.57 -10.71
CA LYS A 18 4.99 -17.24 -9.66
C LYS A 18 5.20 -15.73 -9.64
N GLU A 19 5.16 -15.19 -8.44
CA GLU A 19 5.45 -13.80 -8.18
C GLU A 19 6.84 -13.67 -7.54
N THR A 20 7.60 -12.70 -8.03
CA THR A 20 8.95 -12.40 -7.59
C THR A 20 9.02 -10.97 -7.09
N TYR A 21 9.41 -10.82 -5.82
CA TYR A 21 9.58 -9.53 -5.17
C TYR A 21 11.04 -9.27 -4.87
N SER A 22 11.54 -8.07 -5.18
CA SER A 22 12.89 -7.64 -4.81
C SER A 22 12.84 -6.48 -3.84
N TYR A 23 13.67 -6.52 -2.80
CA TYR A 23 13.72 -5.49 -1.76
C TYR A 23 15.07 -4.79 -1.68
N ASN A 24 15.04 -3.50 -1.32
CA ASN A 24 16.25 -2.74 -0.99
C ASN A 24 16.75 -3.06 0.44
N ALA A 25 17.87 -2.46 0.84
CA ALA A 25 18.46 -2.66 2.18
C ALA A 25 17.57 -2.14 3.33
N TRP A 26 16.61 -1.26 3.03
CA TRP A 26 15.59 -0.79 3.95
C TRP A 26 14.31 -1.63 3.88
N GLY A 27 14.33 -2.80 3.23
CA GLY A 27 13.19 -3.72 3.10
C GLY A 27 11.97 -3.14 2.39
N GLN A 28 12.17 -2.12 1.55
CA GLN A 28 11.12 -1.58 0.70
C GLN A 28 11.10 -2.34 -0.63
N LEU A 29 9.90 -2.65 -1.14
CA LEU A 29 9.70 -3.35 -2.41
C LEU A 29 10.17 -2.48 -3.57
N VAL A 30 11.21 -2.88 -4.30
CA VAL A 30 11.73 -2.12 -5.44
C VAL A 30 11.37 -2.71 -6.80
N ASN A 31 11.11 -4.02 -6.87
CA ASN A 31 10.61 -4.66 -8.09
C ASN A 31 9.58 -5.74 -7.76
N TYR A 32 8.58 -5.83 -8.63
CA TYR A 32 7.60 -6.89 -8.71
C TYR A 32 7.59 -7.45 -10.13
N ASN A 33 7.57 -8.77 -10.26
CA ASN A 33 7.40 -9.45 -11.54
C ASN A 33 6.53 -10.69 -11.34
N ASN A 34 5.69 -11.02 -12.32
CA ASN A 34 5.03 -12.31 -12.38
C ASN A 34 5.35 -13.08 -13.66
N ASP A 35 5.10 -14.39 -13.66
CA ASP A 35 5.30 -15.26 -14.82
C ASP A 35 4.38 -14.93 -16.02
N VAL A 36 3.38 -14.08 -15.80
CA VAL A 36 2.44 -13.61 -16.84
C VAL A 36 2.98 -12.37 -17.56
N GLY A 37 4.13 -11.84 -17.12
CA GLY A 37 4.85 -10.73 -17.76
C GLY A 37 4.50 -9.35 -17.22
N GLU A 38 3.69 -9.25 -16.17
CA GLU A 38 3.48 -7.99 -15.46
C GLU A 38 4.73 -7.67 -14.65
N THR A 39 5.26 -6.48 -14.88
CA THR A 39 6.48 -6.01 -14.22
C THR A 39 6.28 -4.59 -13.72
N ALA A 40 6.76 -4.34 -12.51
CA ALA A 40 6.68 -3.03 -11.88
C ALA A 40 7.97 -2.75 -11.11
N SER A 41 8.40 -1.50 -11.16
CA SER A 41 9.49 -1.01 -10.31
C SER A 41 9.04 0.20 -9.50
N TYR A 42 9.59 0.32 -8.30
CA TYR A 42 9.22 1.34 -7.34
C TYR A 42 10.46 2.04 -6.81
N THR A 43 10.37 3.36 -6.65
CA THR A 43 11.39 4.18 -5.99
C THR A 43 10.81 4.86 -4.77
N TYR A 44 11.67 5.26 -3.85
CA TYR A 44 11.27 5.84 -2.56
C TYR A 44 12.07 7.09 -2.28
N TYR A 45 11.42 8.05 -1.62
CA TYR A 45 12.09 9.17 -0.99
C TYR A 45 12.86 8.71 0.24
N SER A 46 13.76 9.57 0.74
CA SER A 46 14.56 9.29 1.93
C SER A 46 13.72 9.13 3.20
N ASP A 47 12.52 9.72 3.23
CA ASP A 47 11.55 9.56 4.31
C ASP A 47 10.81 8.21 4.28
N GLY A 48 10.96 7.43 3.21
CA GLY A 48 10.40 6.10 3.03
C GLY A 48 9.08 6.07 2.26
N LEU A 49 8.52 7.22 1.86
CA LEU A 49 7.34 7.29 1.02
C LEU A 49 7.68 6.93 -0.43
N ARG A 50 6.76 6.27 -1.14
CA ARG A 50 6.95 5.88 -2.54
C ARG A 50 7.00 7.12 -3.43
N ALA A 51 8.15 7.34 -4.06
CA ALA A 51 8.40 8.47 -4.95
C ALA A 51 7.87 8.21 -6.37
N SER A 52 8.08 6.99 -6.89
CA SER A 52 7.57 6.62 -8.21
C SER A 52 7.19 5.16 -8.32
N LYS A 53 6.35 4.87 -9.31
CA LYS A 53 6.00 3.55 -9.81
C LYS A 53 6.16 3.54 -11.32
N THR A 54 6.80 2.52 -11.87
CA THR A 54 6.98 2.36 -13.32
C THR A 54 6.47 0.98 -13.75
N ILE A 55 5.56 0.97 -14.73
CA ILE A 55 4.97 -0.24 -15.33
C ILE A 55 5.18 -0.13 -16.84
N GLY A 56 6.05 -0.99 -17.40
CA GLY A 56 6.55 -0.82 -18.76
C GLY A 56 7.17 0.57 -18.96
N ASP A 57 6.70 1.31 -19.96
CA ASP A 57 7.18 2.67 -20.26
C ASP A 57 6.46 3.77 -19.44
N ASN A 58 5.45 3.40 -18.64
CA ASN A 58 4.62 4.35 -17.91
C ASN A 58 5.15 4.57 -16.50
N THR A 59 5.64 5.78 -16.22
CA THR A 59 6.14 6.17 -14.91
C THR A 59 5.20 7.17 -14.24
N THR A 60 4.61 6.75 -13.12
CA THR A 60 3.84 7.61 -12.21
C THR A 60 4.74 8.12 -11.09
N LYS A 61 4.78 9.43 -10.87
CA LYS A 61 5.45 10.06 -9.73
C LYS A 61 4.43 10.62 -8.75
N TYR A 62 4.71 10.49 -7.46
CA TYR A 62 3.81 10.88 -6.37
C TYR A 62 4.36 12.10 -5.63
N TYR A 63 3.52 13.13 -5.45
CA TYR A 63 3.86 14.33 -4.71
C TYR A 63 2.99 14.41 -3.46
N TYR A 64 3.64 14.60 -2.31
CA TYR A 64 3.01 14.50 -1.01
C TYR A 64 2.89 15.85 -0.31
N ASP A 65 1.81 16.00 0.46
CA ASP A 65 1.69 16.96 1.55
C ASP A 65 1.58 16.17 2.87
N GLY A 66 2.64 16.22 3.67
CA GLY A 66 2.85 15.27 4.77
C GLY A 66 2.86 13.83 4.26
N ASP A 67 1.94 13.00 4.76
CA ASP A 67 1.83 11.58 4.39
C ASP A 67 0.80 11.32 3.27
N ASN A 68 0.20 12.37 2.68
CA ASN A 68 -0.90 12.26 1.72
C ASN A 68 -0.45 12.66 0.31
N VAL A 69 -0.78 11.85 -0.69
CA VAL A 69 -0.50 12.16 -2.10
C VAL A 69 -1.49 13.21 -2.58
N ILE A 70 -1.02 14.42 -2.87
CA ILE A 70 -1.84 15.51 -3.37
C ILE A 70 -1.86 15.60 -4.90
N ASN A 71 -0.79 15.11 -5.55
CA ASN A 71 -0.65 15.16 -7.00
C ASN A 71 0.13 13.95 -7.53
N GLU A 72 -0.21 13.53 -8.74
CA GLU A 72 0.42 12.45 -9.48
C GLU A 72 0.73 12.90 -10.90
N THR A 73 1.93 12.59 -11.39
CA THR A 73 2.27 12.81 -12.80
C THR A 73 2.57 11.49 -13.48
N LEU A 74 1.94 11.26 -14.63
CA LEU A 74 2.22 10.15 -15.54
C LEU A 74 3.12 10.65 -16.68
N ASN A 75 4.32 10.08 -16.82
CA ASN A 75 5.30 10.48 -17.82
C ASN A 75 5.54 12.01 -17.84
N ASN A 76 5.65 12.59 -16.63
CA ASN A 76 5.81 14.02 -16.35
C ASN A 76 4.61 14.93 -16.70
N ASN A 77 3.49 14.37 -17.14
CA ASN A 77 2.24 15.11 -17.33
C ASN A 77 1.34 14.96 -16.10
N ASN A 78 0.59 16.00 -15.74
CA ASN A 78 -0.39 15.90 -14.66
C ASN A 78 -1.43 14.82 -14.98
N TYR A 79 -1.54 13.83 -14.09
CA TYR A 79 -2.42 12.67 -14.26
C TYR A 79 -3.56 12.67 -13.27
N ALA A 80 -3.26 12.94 -11.99
CA ALA A 80 -4.28 13.04 -10.98
C ALA A 80 -3.94 14.04 -9.88
N THR A 81 -4.97 14.64 -9.30
CA THR A 81 -4.89 15.49 -8.10
C THR A 81 -5.92 15.03 -7.09
N ASN A 82 -5.55 15.00 -5.82
CA ASN A 82 -6.43 14.55 -4.75
C ASN A 82 -6.70 15.70 -3.76
N VAL A 83 -7.93 15.75 -3.26
CA VAL A 83 -8.33 16.68 -2.20
C VAL A 83 -8.56 15.90 -0.92
N MET A 84 -8.00 16.41 0.18
CA MET A 84 -8.14 15.85 1.51
C MET A 84 -9.28 16.54 2.28
N GLY A 85 -10.04 15.75 3.01
CA GLY A 85 -10.96 16.22 4.05
C GLY A 85 -10.62 15.59 5.40
N VAL A 86 -11.53 15.73 6.36
CA VAL A 86 -11.34 15.25 7.74
C VAL A 86 -11.13 13.72 7.79
N ASN A 87 -11.77 12.97 6.89
CA ASN A 87 -11.74 11.50 6.83
C ASN A 87 -10.91 10.98 5.63
N GLY A 88 -9.78 11.62 5.34
CA GLY A 88 -8.89 11.25 4.24
C GLY A 88 -9.29 11.87 2.90
N TYR A 89 -8.96 11.21 1.79
CA TYR A 89 -9.28 11.70 0.44
C TYR A 89 -10.80 11.83 0.23
N VAL A 90 -11.27 13.00 -0.19
CA VAL A 90 -12.71 13.27 -0.46
C VAL A 90 -13.04 13.36 -1.94
N SER A 91 -12.08 13.81 -2.75
CA SER A 91 -12.21 13.82 -4.20
C SER A 91 -10.87 13.54 -4.88
N ARG A 92 -10.99 13.02 -6.10
CA ARG A 92 -9.89 12.78 -7.01
C ARG A 92 -10.26 13.32 -8.37
N ARG A 93 -9.40 14.15 -8.95
CA ARG A 93 -9.47 14.50 -10.36
C ARG A 93 -8.47 13.65 -11.12
N GLN A 94 -8.94 12.80 -12.02
CA GLN A 94 -8.14 11.90 -12.84
C GLN A 94 -8.55 12.06 -14.30
N ASN A 95 -7.60 12.04 -15.23
CA ASN A 95 -7.86 12.20 -16.67
C ASN A 95 -8.72 13.44 -16.99
N GLY A 96 -8.55 14.52 -16.22
CA GLY A 96 -9.32 15.77 -16.36
C GLY A 96 -10.69 15.78 -15.68
N THR A 97 -11.26 14.63 -15.33
CA THR A 97 -12.59 14.49 -14.69
C THR A 97 -12.48 14.47 -13.17
N THR A 98 -13.33 15.22 -12.47
CA THR A 98 -13.39 15.22 -11.00
C THR A 98 -14.44 14.23 -10.52
N GLY A 99 -14.05 13.38 -9.57
CA GLY A 99 -14.89 12.37 -8.93
C GLY A 99 -14.85 12.53 -7.41
N TYR A 100 -15.99 12.31 -6.78
CA TYR A 100 -16.18 12.36 -5.34
C TYR A 100 -16.25 10.93 -4.79
N LEU A 101 -15.43 10.66 -3.78
CA LEU A 101 -15.23 9.33 -3.21
C LEU A 101 -16.28 9.08 -2.12
N PHE A 102 -17.08 8.03 -2.29
CA PHE A 102 -18.02 7.56 -1.28
C PHE A 102 -17.42 6.35 -0.58
N LYS A 103 -17.32 6.45 0.75
CA LYS A 103 -16.65 5.46 1.57
C LYS A 103 -17.61 4.84 2.58
N ASP A 104 -17.28 3.64 3.02
CA ASP A 104 -17.91 3.03 4.18
C ASP A 104 -17.34 3.58 5.50
N ALA A 105 -17.77 3.02 6.63
CA ALA A 105 -17.28 3.41 7.96
C ALA A 105 -15.82 2.99 8.22
N HIS A 106 -15.32 1.98 7.52
CA HIS A 106 -13.93 1.57 7.57
C HIS A 106 -13.03 2.54 6.77
N GLY A 107 -13.59 3.24 5.78
CA GLY A 107 -12.85 4.14 4.89
C GLY A 107 -12.60 3.53 3.51
N ASP A 108 -13.19 2.38 3.21
CA ASP A 108 -13.10 1.69 1.92
C ASP A 108 -13.93 2.43 0.89
N VAL A 109 -13.35 2.71 -0.28
CA VAL A 109 -14.04 3.43 -1.36
C VAL A 109 -15.03 2.50 -2.05
N LEU A 110 -16.34 2.70 -1.86
CA LEU A 110 -17.38 1.88 -2.48
C LEU A 110 -17.76 2.37 -3.88
N SER A 111 -17.71 3.68 -4.10
CA SER A 111 -18.09 4.26 -5.39
C SER A 111 -17.49 5.65 -5.61
N ILE A 112 -17.41 6.04 -6.87
CA ILE A 112 -16.99 7.38 -7.29
C ILE A 112 -18.10 7.98 -8.15
N TYR A 113 -18.56 9.17 -7.80
CA TYR A 113 -19.54 9.93 -8.59
C TYR A 113 -18.92 11.17 -9.20
N THR A 114 -19.24 11.47 -10.46
CA THR A 114 -18.80 12.72 -11.12
C THR A 114 -19.62 13.92 -10.66
N SER A 115 -19.19 15.13 -11.03
CA SER A 115 -19.98 16.37 -10.83
C SER A 115 -21.34 16.36 -11.52
N THR A 116 -21.57 15.46 -12.49
CA THR A 116 -22.85 15.28 -13.17
C THR A 116 -23.69 14.16 -12.55
N SER A 117 -23.34 13.69 -11.35
CA SER A 117 -24.01 12.60 -10.62
C SER A 117 -23.98 11.24 -11.33
N ASN A 118 -23.07 11.05 -12.28
CA ASN A 118 -22.87 9.74 -12.90
C ASN A 118 -21.94 8.89 -12.05
N LYS A 119 -22.31 7.62 -11.82
CA LYS A 119 -21.43 6.66 -11.15
C LYS A 119 -20.29 6.29 -12.10
N ALA A 120 -19.08 6.72 -11.75
CA ALA A 120 -17.88 6.57 -12.57
C ALA A 120 -17.02 5.37 -12.18
N ALA A 121 -17.15 4.89 -10.94
CA ALA A 121 -16.60 3.63 -10.49
C ALA A 121 -17.45 3.03 -9.37
N ASP A 122 -17.44 1.70 -9.25
CA ASP A 122 -17.98 0.95 -8.12
C ASP A 122 -17.13 -0.26 -7.77
N TYR A 123 -17.07 -0.54 -6.47
CA TYR A 123 -16.30 -1.62 -5.89
C TYR A 123 -17.10 -2.31 -4.80
N THR A 124 -16.92 -3.63 -4.69
CA THR A 124 -17.30 -4.38 -3.50
C THR A 124 -16.09 -5.15 -2.98
N TYR A 125 -16.00 -5.30 -1.67
CA TYR A 125 -14.87 -5.94 -0.99
C TYR A 125 -15.37 -7.05 -0.08
N ASP A 126 -14.51 -8.04 0.15
CA ASP A 126 -14.67 -8.93 1.28
C ASP A 126 -14.17 -8.24 2.58
N ALA A 127 -14.20 -8.97 3.71
CA ALA A 127 -13.75 -8.44 4.99
C ALA A 127 -12.24 -8.12 5.05
N TRP A 128 -11.45 -8.60 4.10
CA TRP A 128 -9.99 -8.49 4.04
C TRP A 128 -9.51 -7.54 2.94
N GLY A 129 -10.44 -6.85 2.27
CA GLY A 129 -10.14 -5.88 1.20
C GLY A 129 -9.96 -6.49 -0.18
N GLU A 130 -10.25 -7.79 -0.36
CA GLU A 130 -10.23 -8.43 -1.67
C GLU A 130 -11.43 -7.96 -2.49
N ILE A 131 -11.16 -7.46 -3.69
CA ILE A 131 -12.19 -6.87 -4.55
C ILE A 131 -13.04 -7.98 -5.17
N GLN A 132 -14.32 -8.01 -4.83
CA GLN A 132 -15.29 -8.99 -5.34
C GLN A 132 -15.90 -8.53 -6.66
N THR A 133 -16.21 -7.23 -6.79
CA THR A 133 -16.66 -6.63 -8.05
C THR A 133 -15.97 -5.30 -8.28
N LYS A 134 -15.66 -5.02 -9.54
CA LYS A 134 -15.06 -3.76 -9.98
C LYS A 134 -15.70 -3.32 -11.30
N ASN A 135 -16.28 -2.14 -11.32
CA ASN A 135 -16.68 -1.48 -12.57
C ASN A 135 -16.10 -0.07 -12.58
N GLU A 136 -15.36 0.27 -13.64
CA GLU A 136 -14.69 1.57 -13.78
C GLU A 136 -14.99 2.15 -15.17
N SER A 137 -15.26 3.45 -15.22
CA SER A 137 -15.28 4.21 -16.47
C SER A 137 -13.87 4.58 -16.90
N SER A 138 -13.68 4.94 -18.17
CA SER A 138 -12.38 5.41 -18.70
C SER A 138 -11.82 6.65 -17.99
N SER A 139 -12.66 7.46 -17.34
CA SER A 139 -12.20 8.61 -16.54
C SER A 139 -11.51 8.20 -15.23
N PHE A 140 -11.79 7.01 -14.72
CA PHE A 140 -11.27 6.50 -13.44
C PHE A 140 -10.70 5.07 -13.57
N GLU A 141 -10.27 4.72 -14.77
CA GLU A 141 -9.60 3.44 -15.03
C GLU A 141 -8.39 3.29 -14.10
N ASN A 142 -8.29 2.12 -13.44
CA ASN A 142 -7.23 1.82 -12.50
C ASN A 142 -7.10 2.85 -11.36
N ASN A 143 -8.23 3.39 -10.89
CA ASN A 143 -8.22 4.27 -9.73
C ASN A 143 -7.55 3.57 -8.52
N PRO A 144 -6.48 4.15 -7.96
CA PRO A 144 -5.72 3.50 -6.90
C PRO A 144 -6.41 3.62 -5.54
N LEU A 145 -7.22 4.66 -5.30
CA LEU A 145 -7.83 4.88 -3.98
C LEU A 145 -8.97 3.87 -3.75
N ARG A 146 -8.69 2.81 -2.98
CA ARG A 146 -9.59 1.67 -2.77
C ARG A 146 -9.75 1.32 -1.29
N TYR A 147 -9.31 0.13 -0.89
CA TYR A 147 -9.38 -0.37 0.48
C TYR A 147 -8.69 0.60 1.44
N TYR A 148 -9.40 1.01 2.49
CA TYR A 148 -9.03 2.01 3.47
C TYR A 148 -8.61 3.38 2.87
N GLY A 149 -9.06 3.66 1.65
CA GLY A 149 -8.66 4.83 0.87
C GLY A 149 -7.16 4.87 0.54
N GLN A 150 -6.50 3.71 0.52
CA GLN A 150 -5.07 3.58 0.25
C GLN A 150 -4.83 3.20 -1.21
N TYR A 151 -3.57 3.31 -1.66
CA TYR A 151 -3.18 3.08 -3.04
C TYR A 151 -3.12 1.59 -3.35
N TYR A 152 -4.06 1.11 -4.15
CA TYR A 152 -4.05 -0.20 -4.76
C TYR A 152 -3.22 -0.18 -6.04
N ASP A 153 -2.29 -1.12 -6.13
CA ASP A 153 -1.43 -1.37 -7.27
C ASP A 153 -2.03 -2.49 -8.10
N TYR A 154 -2.65 -2.13 -9.23
CA TYR A 154 -3.40 -3.07 -10.07
C TYR A 154 -2.52 -4.15 -10.68
N GLU A 155 -1.24 -3.87 -10.87
CA GLU A 155 -0.28 -4.79 -11.47
C GLU A 155 0.18 -5.89 -10.51
N SER A 156 0.15 -5.64 -9.19
CA SER A 156 0.50 -6.63 -8.17
C SER A 156 -0.69 -7.16 -7.39
N GLY A 157 -1.86 -6.52 -7.51
CA GLY A 157 -3.02 -6.83 -6.68
C GLY A 157 -2.90 -6.37 -5.23
N MET A 158 -1.89 -5.57 -4.90
CA MET A 158 -1.54 -5.23 -3.53
C MET A 158 -1.91 -3.80 -3.16
N THR A 159 -2.16 -3.58 -1.86
CA THR A 159 -2.38 -2.24 -1.31
C THR A 159 -1.10 -1.71 -0.66
N TYR A 160 -0.64 -0.57 -1.14
CA TYR A 160 0.50 0.16 -0.58
C TYR A 160 0.10 0.90 0.70
N LEU A 161 0.55 0.38 1.85
CA LEU A 161 0.32 0.96 3.18
C LEU A 161 1.56 1.71 3.70
N ARG A 162 2.27 2.39 2.80
CA ARG A 162 3.50 3.17 3.06
C ARG A 162 4.70 2.34 3.45
N ALA A 163 4.68 1.79 4.67
CA ALA A 163 5.79 1.02 5.21
C ALA A 163 5.84 -0.41 4.64
N ARG A 164 4.68 -0.97 4.27
CA ARG A 164 4.54 -2.35 3.78
C ARG A 164 3.45 -2.46 2.72
N TYR A 165 3.53 -3.53 1.94
CA TYR A 165 2.52 -3.94 0.99
C TYR A 165 1.63 -5.00 1.63
N TYR A 166 0.32 -4.76 1.57
CA TYR A 166 -0.70 -5.70 2.03
C TYR A 166 -1.31 -6.41 0.83
N ASP A 167 -1.33 -7.73 0.89
CA ASP A 167 -1.96 -8.59 -0.10
C ASP A 167 -3.27 -9.13 0.49
N SER A 168 -4.38 -8.71 -0.11
CA SER A 168 -5.72 -9.11 0.31
C SER A 168 -6.02 -10.58 -0.01
N SER A 169 -5.41 -11.15 -1.05
CA SER A 169 -5.67 -12.54 -1.47
C SER A 169 -5.20 -13.56 -0.41
N ILE A 170 -4.05 -13.28 0.20
CA ILE A 170 -3.46 -14.07 1.29
C ILE A 170 -3.68 -13.45 2.68
N ARG A 171 -4.41 -12.33 2.72
CA ARG A 171 -4.90 -11.64 3.93
C ARG A 171 -3.78 -11.21 4.88
N ARG A 172 -2.63 -10.82 4.34
CA ARG A 172 -1.44 -10.49 5.14
C ARG A 172 -0.49 -9.55 4.42
N PHE A 173 0.49 -9.05 5.16
CA PHE A 173 1.62 -8.33 4.58
C PHE A 173 2.61 -9.30 3.91
N ILE A 174 3.22 -8.85 2.81
CA ILE A 174 4.26 -9.61 2.11
C ILE A 174 5.66 -9.48 2.76
N SER A 175 5.79 -8.61 3.76
CA SER A 175 7.01 -8.38 4.52
C SER A 175 6.75 -8.29 6.02
N GLU A 176 7.74 -8.72 6.80
CA GLU A 176 7.75 -8.59 8.25
C GLU A 176 7.69 -7.10 8.67
N ASP A 177 7.13 -6.81 9.85
CA ASP A 177 7.28 -5.48 10.44
C ASP A 177 8.75 -5.21 10.77
N GLN A 178 9.30 -4.13 10.24
CA GLN A 178 10.67 -3.72 10.55
C GLN A 178 10.82 -3.10 11.93
N PHE A 179 9.70 -2.64 12.52
CA PHE A 179 9.67 -2.05 13.85
C PHE A 179 9.12 -3.06 14.83
N TRP A 180 9.99 -4.01 15.19
CA TRP A 180 9.68 -4.98 16.23
C TRP A 180 9.54 -4.26 17.59
N ASN A 181 8.38 -4.40 18.21
CA ASN A 181 8.17 -4.06 19.61
C ASN A 181 7.34 -5.17 20.28
N VAL A 182 7.29 -5.17 21.60
CA VAL A 182 6.54 -6.17 22.39
C VAL A 182 5.04 -6.16 22.07
N ASP A 183 4.48 -5.05 21.60
CA ASP A 183 3.07 -4.89 21.25
C ASP A 183 2.73 -5.51 19.87
N ASN A 184 3.71 -5.61 18.97
CA ASN A 184 3.58 -6.16 17.61
C ASN A 184 4.14 -7.59 17.46
N MET A 185 4.61 -8.21 18.54
CA MET A 185 5.24 -9.54 18.56
C MET A 185 4.29 -10.63 18.06
N ILE A 186 4.68 -11.44 17.08
CA ILE A 186 3.98 -12.67 16.68
C ILE A 186 4.41 -13.83 17.60
N TYR A 187 3.49 -14.72 17.96
CA TYR A 187 3.80 -15.87 18.83
C TYR A 187 4.86 -16.75 18.16
N GLY A 188 6.06 -16.80 18.73
CA GLY A 188 7.24 -17.46 18.14
C GLY A 188 8.32 -16.52 17.62
N ASP A 189 8.11 -15.19 17.63
CA ASP A 189 9.17 -14.22 17.37
C ASP A 189 10.19 -14.20 18.52
N GLU A 190 11.47 -14.29 18.18
CA GLU A 190 12.55 -14.02 19.14
C GLU A 190 12.70 -12.49 19.33
N GLN A 191 12.95 -12.07 20.57
CA GLN A 191 13.17 -10.67 20.90
C GLN A 191 14.39 -10.12 20.15
N LYS A 192 14.16 -9.24 19.16
CA LYS A 192 15.24 -8.59 18.41
C LYS A 192 15.89 -7.48 19.25
N THR A 193 16.96 -7.80 20.00
CA THR A 193 17.83 -6.80 20.63
C THR A 193 18.79 -6.20 19.61
N ILE A 194 18.62 -4.92 19.26
CA ILE A 194 19.60 -4.17 18.47
C ILE A 194 20.70 -3.66 19.42
N ASN A 195 21.86 -4.30 19.40
CA ASN A 195 23.03 -3.82 20.14
C ASN A 195 23.62 -2.60 19.42
N TYR A 196 23.52 -1.41 20.01
CA TYR A 196 24.31 -0.25 19.57
C TYR A 196 25.72 -0.33 20.16
N ALA A 197 26.74 -0.42 19.30
CA ALA A 197 28.11 -0.18 19.72
C ALA A 197 28.29 1.33 19.94
N VAL A 198 28.41 1.74 21.20
CA VAL A 198 28.90 3.08 21.58
C VAL A 198 30.33 2.94 22.09
N GLU A 199 31.19 3.88 21.68
CA GLU A 199 32.67 3.84 21.81
C GLU A 199 33.22 3.78 23.26
N TYR A 200 32.37 3.70 24.28
CA TYR A 200 32.79 3.49 25.69
C TYR A 200 31.85 2.53 26.45
N GLY A 201 31.67 1.32 25.92
CA GLY A 201 31.08 0.19 26.65
C GLY A 201 29.64 -0.14 26.26
N TYR A 202 29.35 -1.43 26.19
CA TYR A 202 28.04 -1.98 25.88
C TYR A 202 27.00 -1.49 26.90
N LYS A 203 26.05 -0.66 26.46
CA LYS A 203 24.84 -0.33 27.22
C LYS A 203 23.64 -0.88 26.47
N THR A 204 22.93 -1.79 27.13
CA THR A 204 21.65 -2.33 26.69
C THR A 204 20.60 -1.21 26.79
N TYR A 205 20.24 -0.61 25.66
CA TYR A 205 19.13 0.34 25.59
C TYR A 205 17.92 -0.37 24.99
N TYR A 206 16.81 -0.37 25.72
CA TYR A 206 15.50 -0.61 25.13
C TYR A 206 15.19 0.57 24.21
N ASP A 207 14.91 0.30 22.93
CA ASP A 207 14.55 1.35 21.98
C ASP A 207 13.18 1.95 22.38
N ARG A 208 13.21 3.01 23.18
CA ARG A 208 12.12 3.97 23.35
C ARG A 208 12.36 5.16 22.43
N ARG A 209 12.58 4.94 21.13
CA ARG A 209 12.41 5.99 20.11
C ARG A 209 10.98 6.50 20.18
N ARG A 210 10.81 7.54 20.97
CA ARG A 210 9.69 8.48 20.85
C ARG A 210 9.65 8.91 19.39
N ASN A 211 8.58 8.57 18.69
CA ASN A 211 7.98 9.31 17.57
C ASN A 211 8.85 10.41 16.96
N LEU A 212 9.94 10.05 16.27
CA LEU A 212 10.64 10.99 15.40
C LEU A 212 9.95 10.92 14.03
N GLY A 213 8.83 11.64 13.92
CA GLY A 213 8.30 12.16 12.66
C GLY A 213 7.61 11.20 11.70
N ARG A 214 7.74 9.88 11.85
CA ARG A 214 7.06 8.91 10.97
C ARG A 214 5.75 8.44 11.61
N LYS A 215 4.60 8.94 11.14
CA LYS A 215 3.30 8.38 11.47
C LYS A 215 3.13 7.07 10.69
N TYR A 216 3.72 6.00 11.21
CA TYR A 216 3.40 4.65 10.76
C TYR A 216 1.91 4.40 11.01
N ILE A 217 1.19 3.90 10.01
CA ILE A 217 -0.07 3.18 10.27
C ILE A 217 0.35 1.97 11.11
N LEU A 218 0.16 2.07 12.42
CA LEU A 218 0.61 1.09 13.39
C LEU A 218 -0.01 -0.27 13.08
N VAL A 219 0.85 -1.28 13.02
CA VAL A 219 0.55 -2.71 12.86
C VAL A 219 -0.43 -3.23 13.92
N SER A 220 -0.59 -2.53 15.04
CA SER A 220 -1.61 -2.85 16.06
C SER A 220 -3.05 -2.85 15.53
N TRP A 221 -3.33 -2.09 14.45
CA TRP A 221 -4.70 -1.90 13.98
C TRP A 221 -5.27 -3.10 13.23
N ILE A 222 -4.43 -3.82 12.48
CA ILE A 222 -4.83 -5.05 11.79
C ILE A 222 -5.10 -6.16 12.81
N ARG A 223 -4.43 -6.20 13.97
CA ARG A 223 -4.78 -7.18 15.02
C ARG A 223 -6.10 -6.88 15.74
N TRP A 224 -6.44 -5.60 15.96
CA TRP A 224 -7.62 -5.25 16.77
C TRP A 224 -8.95 -5.51 16.05
N THR A 225 -8.98 -5.44 14.71
CA THR A 225 -10.15 -5.80 13.90
C THR A 225 -10.40 -7.30 13.76
N PHE A 226 -9.37 -8.16 13.91
CA PHE A 226 -9.54 -9.62 13.81
C PHE A 226 -9.85 -10.32 15.13
N ALA A 227 -9.76 -9.63 16.27
CA ALA A 227 -10.10 -10.20 17.58
C ALA A 227 -11.57 -9.99 18.00
N ASN A 228 -12.34 -9.16 17.28
CA ASN A 228 -13.71 -8.77 17.67
C ASN A 228 -14.77 -8.99 16.56
N ARG A 229 -14.67 -10.07 15.78
CA ARG A 229 -15.79 -10.63 15.01
C ARG A 229 -15.84 -12.14 15.14
#